data_AF-A0A2G5IUI1-F1
#
_entry.id   AF-A0A2G5IUI1-F1
#
_cell.length_a   1.000
_cell.length_b   1.000
_cell.length_c   1.000
_cell.angle_alpha   90.00
_cell.angle_beta   90.00
_cell.angle_gamma   90.00
#
_symmetry.space_group_name_H-M   'P 1'
#
loop_
_entity.id
_entity.type
_entity.pdbx_description
1 polymer ?
#
loop_
_entity_poly.entity_id
_entity_poly.type
_entity_poly.pdbx_seq_one_letter_code
_entity_poly.pdbx_strand_id
1 'polypeptide(L)'
;MSVHPPSSAQQVLPSLSPMLAVIGPPPKPETEAEYAYETLWNGARVIAHLPGDGTVRLLAATGIDVTAQYPELRSLAALLPGPEAVLDGEIVARDSEGRPSVQRLQQRMSLHHPDAVTHGARDLPVRLMLFDILYLGEPTVQLPYTARRDLLDDLGLAGPGAAVPAAWPSMAAEALEQSVSEGYEGVVAKRLTSPYLPGRRSRDWIKIKHLNQDQAPQHGQVNPA
;
A
#
# COMPACT_ATOMS: atom_id res chain seq x y z
N MET A 1 26.82 44.21 10.26
CA MET A 1 27.28 42.89 9.81
C MET A 1 26.11 41.94 9.92
N SER A 2 25.40 41.70 8.81
CA SER A 2 24.25 40.80 8.80
C SER A 2 24.76 39.37 8.65
N VAL A 3 24.67 38.59 9.72
CA VAL A 3 24.87 37.14 9.70
C VAL A 3 23.59 36.55 9.12
N HIS A 4 23.67 36.07 7.87
CA HIS A 4 22.67 35.17 7.35
C HIS A 4 22.77 33.84 8.12
N PRO A 5 21.67 33.28 8.63
CA PRO A 5 21.70 31.92 9.15
C PRO A 5 22.04 30.96 7.99
N PRO A 6 22.75 29.86 8.24
CA PRO A 6 22.99 28.86 7.23
C PRO A 6 21.63 28.33 6.74
N SER A 7 21.46 28.33 5.41
CA SER A 7 20.38 27.62 4.73
C SER A 7 20.31 26.21 5.32
N SER A 8 19.20 25.88 5.97
CA SER A 8 18.93 24.51 6.44
C SER A 8 19.13 23.57 5.26
N ALA A 9 20.15 22.73 5.33
CA ALA A 9 20.32 21.65 4.38
C ALA A 9 19.02 20.86 4.39
N GLN A 10 18.27 20.85 3.28
CA GLN A 10 17.08 20.01 3.14
C GLN A 10 17.49 18.60 3.51
N GLN A 11 17.01 18.13 4.66
CA GLN A 11 17.27 16.77 5.10
C GLN A 11 16.58 15.87 4.10
N VAL A 12 17.37 15.18 3.27
CA VAL A 12 16.82 14.31 2.24
C VAL A 12 16.26 13.09 2.96
N LEU A 13 14.93 12.95 2.98
CA LEU A 13 14.26 11.75 3.47
C LEU A 13 14.92 10.48 2.90
N PRO A 14 15.04 9.40 3.69
CA PRO A 14 15.71 8.19 3.24
C PRO A 14 14.99 7.60 2.03
N SER A 15 15.73 7.30 0.96
CA SER A 15 15.19 6.54 -0.18
C SER A 15 15.13 5.06 0.18
N LEU A 16 13.92 4.51 0.25
CA LEU A 16 13.67 3.13 0.64
C LEU A 16 12.97 2.36 -0.48
N SER A 17 13.47 1.16 -0.78
CA SER A 17 12.81 0.24 -1.71
C SER A 17 11.74 -0.59 -1.01
N PRO A 18 10.61 -0.92 -1.66
CA PRO A 18 9.57 -1.70 -1.04
C PRO A 18 10.03 -3.09 -0.54
N MET A 19 9.56 -3.49 0.64
CA MET A 19 9.62 -4.87 1.12
C MET A 19 8.64 -5.74 0.33
N LEU A 20 9.07 -6.92 -0.08
CA LEU A 20 8.32 -7.80 -0.96
C LEU A 20 7.82 -9.04 -0.20
N ALA A 21 6.57 -9.41 -0.46
CA ALA A 21 5.98 -10.61 0.10
C ALA A 21 6.32 -11.87 -0.73
N VAL A 22 6.36 -13.04 -0.09
CA VAL A 22 6.32 -14.33 -0.82
C VAL A 22 4.87 -14.65 -1.20
N ILE A 23 4.66 -15.44 -2.26
CA ILE A 23 3.35 -16.03 -2.54
C ILE A 23 3.29 -17.38 -1.82
N GLY A 24 2.20 -17.67 -1.11
CA GLY A 24 2.07 -18.92 -0.38
C GLY A 24 0.67 -19.15 0.21
N PRO A 25 0.45 -20.33 0.81
CA PRO A 25 -0.77 -20.60 1.55
C PRO A 25 -0.87 -19.71 2.80
N PRO A 26 -2.06 -19.58 3.41
CA PRO A 26 -2.19 -18.91 4.70
C PRO A 26 -1.28 -19.55 5.77
N PRO A 27 -0.86 -18.78 6.79
CA PRO A 27 -0.24 -19.33 7.99
C PRO A 27 -1.07 -20.48 8.55
N LYS A 28 -0.39 -21.46 9.16
CA LYS A 28 -1.10 -22.58 9.78
C LYS A 28 -1.89 -22.10 11.01
N PRO A 29 -2.99 -22.77 11.38
CA PRO A 29 -3.81 -22.38 12.53
C PRO A 29 -3.00 -22.17 13.82
N GLU A 30 -1.98 -23.00 14.08
CA GLU A 30 -1.13 -22.87 15.27
C GLU A 30 -0.26 -21.59 15.32
N THR A 31 -0.06 -20.94 14.17
CA THR A 31 0.75 -19.72 14.02
C THR A 31 -0.05 -18.53 13.52
N GLU A 32 -1.36 -18.69 13.30
CA GLU A 32 -2.22 -17.66 12.71
C GLU A 32 -2.22 -16.37 13.56
N ALA A 33 -2.20 -16.53 14.89
CA ALA A 33 -2.17 -15.42 15.83
C ALA A 33 -0.89 -14.58 15.79
N GLU A 34 0.15 -15.03 15.08
CA GLU A 34 1.40 -14.29 14.87
C GLU A 34 1.32 -13.32 13.69
N TYR A 35 0.17 -13.25 13.01
CA TYR A 35 -0.03 -12.47 11.79
C TYR A 35 -1.23 -11.51 11.89
N ALA A 36 -1.07 -10.36 11.25
CA ALA A 36 -2.19 -9.52 10.83
C ALA A 36 -2.47 -9.74 9.35
N TYR A 37 -3.72 -9.61 8.97
CA TYR A 37 -4.17 -9.75 7.58
C TYR A 37 -4.62 -8.40 7.07
N GLU A 38 -4.16 -8.04 5.87
CA GLU A 38 -4.60 -6.86 5.16
C GLU A 38 -5.08 -7.24 3.76
N THR A 39 -5.91 -6.41 3.16
CA THR A 39 -6.32 -6.61 1.76
C THR A 39 -5.12 -6.66 0.82
N LEU A 40 -5.09 -7.65 -0.07
CA LEU A 40 -4.17 -7.68 -1.21
C LEU A 40 -4.72 -6.77 -2.32
N TRP A 41 -4.23 -5.55 -2.35
CA TRP A 41 -4.61 -4.56 -3.35
C TRP A 41 -4.01 -4.89 -4.72
N ASN A 42 -4.88 -5.01 -5.73
CA ASN A 42 -4.49 -5.08 -7.13
C ASN A 42 -4.23 -3.66 -7.66
N GLY A 43 -3.06 -3.11 -7.36
CA GLY A 43 -2.74 -1.71 -7.67
C GLY A 43 -1.33 -1.47 -8.18
N ALA A 44 -0.88 -0.22 -8.05
CA ALA A 44 0.48 0.21 -8.33
C ALA A 44 1.14 0.70 -7.03
N ARG A 45 2.10 -0.08 -6.52
CA ARG A 45 2.82 0.23 -5.29
C ARG A 45 3.66 1.49 -5.40
N VAL A 46 3.56 2.34 -4.38
CA VAL A 46 4.32 3.58 -4.24
C VAL A 46 4.86 3.76 -2.82
N ILE A 47 6.03 4.41 -2.73
CA ILE A 47 6.57 4.98 -1.51
C ILE A 47 6.30 6.48 -1.56
N ALA A 48 5.53 6.99 -0.59
CA ALA A 48 5.19 8.40 -0.47
C ALA A 48 6.13 9.08 0.52
N HIS A 49 6.86 10.08 0.04
CA HIS A 49 7.76 10.92 0.83
C HIS A 49 7.08 12.25 1.12
N LEU A 50 6.98 12.58 2.41
CA LEU A 50 6.36 13.79 2.94
C LEU A 50 7.42 14.54 3.75
N PRO A 51 8.12 15.54 3.17
CA PRO A 51 9.19 16.24 3.87
C PRO A 51 8.70 17.27 4.91
N GLY A 52 7.40 17.31 5.23
CA GLY A 52 6.83 18.23 6.22
C GLY A 52 6.59 19.67 5.72
N ASP A 53 6.98 20.00 4.49
CA ASP A 53 6.84 21.34 3.88
C ASP A 53 5.52 21.56 3.11
N GLY A 54 4.56 20.64 3.26
CA GLY A 54 3.30 20.65 2.52
C GLY A 54 3.37 20.06 1.11
N THR A 55 4.51 19.48 0.72
CA THR A 55 4.64 18.71 -0.52
C THR A 55 4.60 17.21 -0.29
N VAL A 56 4.38 16.45 -1.36
CA VAL A 56 4.53 14.99 -1.37
C VAL A 56 5.25 14.59 -2.65
N ARG A 57 6.11 13.59 -2.54
CA ARG A 57 6.76 12.92 -3.66
C ARG A 57 6.40 11.44 -3.66
N LEU A 58 5.92 10.93 -4.78
CA LEU A 58 5.52 9.54 -4.95
C LEU A 58 6.54 8.83 -5.81
N LEU A 59 7.19 7.80 -5.26
CA LEU A 59 8.10 6.94 -6.00
C LEU A 59 7.43 5.59 -6.24
N ALA A 60 7.34 5.15 -7.49
CA ALA A 60 6.92 3.79 -7.80
C ALA A 60 7.89 2.76 -7.20
N ALA A 61 7.47 1.49 -7.12
CA ALA A 61 8.34 0.42 -6.65
C ALA A 61 9.68 0.28 -7.40
N THR A 62 9.76 0.79 -8.63
CA THR A 62 11.00 0.87 -9.44
C THR A 62 11.91 2.05 -9.09
N GLY A 63 11.48 2.95 -8.21
CA GLY A 63 12.16 4.21 -7.86
C GLY A 63 11.82 5.38 -8.78
N ILE A 64 10.98 5.18 -9.80
CA ILE A 64 10.56 6.24 -10.73
C ILE A 64 9.63 7.22 -10.02
N ASP A 65 9.88 8.52 -10.19
CA ASP A 65 9.00 9.57 -9.70
C ASP A 65 7.70 9.61 -10.51
N VAL A 66 6.58 9.34 -9.84
CA VAL A 66 5.24 9.34 -10.43
C VAL A 66 4.35 10.45 -9.86
N THR A 67 4.92 11.40 -9.12
CA THR A 67 4.19 12.49 -8.46
C THR A 67 3.34 13.30 -9.43
N ALA A 68 3.90 13.64 -10.60
CA ALA A 68 3.20 14.41 -11.61
C ALA A 68 2.05 13.63 -12.26
N GLN A 69 2.11 12.30 -12.23
CA GLN A 69 1.07 11.45 -12.81
C GLN A 69 -0.18 11.41 -11.93
N TYR A 70 -0.11 11.72 -10.63
CA TYR A 70 -1.23 11.60 -9.69
C TYR A 70 -1.46 12.90 -8.89
N PRO A 71 -1.82 14.03 -9.55
CA PRO A 71 -2.01 15.31 -8.88
C PRO A 71 -3.05 15.28 -7.75
N GLU A 72 -4.07 14.43 -7.84
CA GLU A 72 -5.11 14.25 -6.82
C GLU A 72 -4.57 13.72 -5.48
N LEU A 73 -3.45 12.98 -5.52
CA LEU A 73 -2.80 12.40 -4.34
C LEU A 73 -1.93 13.42 -3.58
N ARG A 74 -1.72 14.63 -4.13
CA ARG A 74 -1.03 15.72 -3.43
C ARG A 74 -1.73 16.16 -2.14
N SER A 75 -3.03 15.91 -2.07
CA SER A 75 -3.85 16.13 -0.87
C SER A 75 -3.34 15.37 0.36
N LEU A 76 -2.54 14.30 0.19
CA LEU A 76 -1.91 13.59 1.30
C LEU A 76 -1.04 14.50 2.18
N ALA A 77 -0.32 15.46 1.58
CA ALA A 77 0.52 16.39 2.35
C ALA A 77 -0.29 17.29 3.30
N ALA A 78 -1.55 17.57 2.97
CA ALA A 78 -2.44 18.32 3.84
C ALA A 78 -2.98 17.49 5.01
N LEU A 79 -2.98 16.15 4.91
CA LEU A 79 -3.40 15.25 5.98
C LEU A 79 -2.32 15.10 7.07
N LEU A 80 -1.05 15.41 6.76
CA LEU A 80 0.07 15.30 7.68
C LEU A 80 0.91 16.59 7.71
N PRO A 81 0.38 17.70 8.27
CA PRO A 81 1.12 18.96 8.34
C PRO A 81 2.21 18.90 9.42
N GLY A 82 3.47 19.07 9.03
CA GLY A 82 4.59 19.25 9.96
C GLY A 82 5.62 18.11 9.95
N PRO A 83 5.27 16.87 10.36
CA PRO A 83 6.28 15.84 10.51
C PRO A 83 6.76 15.30 9.16
N GLU A 84 8.05 15.03 9.11
CA GLU A 84 8.67 14.28 8.02
C GLU A 84 8.23 12.81 8.08
N ALA A 85 7.73 12.27 6.96
CA ALA A 85 7.29 10.88 6.89
C ALA A 85 7.63 10.19 5.56
N VAL A 86 7.80 8.86 5.63
CA VAL A 86 7.88 7.98 4.46
C VAL A 86 6.86 6.86 4.65
N LEU A 87 5.90 6.75 3.73
CA LEU A 87 4.78 5.81 3.80
C LEU A 87 4.83 4.82 2.64
N ASP A 88 4.36 3.60 2.88
CA ASP A 88 4.22 2.55 1.86
C ASP A 88 2.73 2.31 1.59
N GLY A 89 2.37 2.25 0.31
CA GLY A 89 0.98 2.14 -0.08
C GLY A 89 0.77 1.66 -1.51
N GLU A 90 -0.47 1.38 -1.84
CA GLU A 90 -0.90 0.96 -3.17
C GLU A 90 -1.84 1.99 -3.78
N ILE A 91 -1.55 2.46 -4.99
CA ILE A 91 -2.50 3.25 -5.77
C ILE A 91 -3.50 2.30 -6.41
N VAL A 92 -4.79 2.53 -6.18
CA VAL A 92 -5.89 1.73 -6.71
C VAL A 92 -6.89 2.59 -7.47
N ALA A 93 -7.47 2.03 -8.52
CA ALA A 93 -8.63 2.60 -9.20
C ALA A 93 -9.87 1.75 -8.89
N ARG A 94 -11.04 2.40 -8.88
CA ARG A 94 -12.33 1.74 -8.70
C ARG A 94 -13.26 2.01 -9.90
N ASP A 95 -14.16 1.08 -10.18
CA ASP A 95 -15.23 1.24 -11.17
C ASP A 95 -16.39 2.09 -10.60
N SER A 96 -17.44 2.28 -11.41
CA SER A 96 -18.63 3.07 -11.01
C SER A 96 -19.45 2.44 -9.88
N GLU A 97 -19.27 1.14 -9.63
CA GLU A 97 -19.90 0.39 -8.52
C GLU A 97 -18.99 0.39 -7.28
N GLY A 98 -17.83 1.04 -7.35
CA GLY A 98 -16.86 1.13 -6.25
C GLY A 98 -15.95 -0.09 -6.12
N ARG A 99 -15.96 -1.04 -7.06
CA ARG A 99 -15.09 -2.23 -7.01
C ARG A 99 -13.70 -1.92 -7.56
N PRO A 100 -12.65 -2.64 -7.13
CA PRO A 100 -11.32 -2.55 -7.75
C PRO A 100 -11.36 -2.71 -9.27
N SER A 101 -10.61 -1.89 -10.00
CA SER A 101 -10.51 -1.97 -11.46
C SER A 101 -9.08 -1.80 -11.94
N VAL A 102 -8.42 -2.92 -12.25
CA VAL A 102 -7.07 -2.94 -12.84
C VAL A 102 -7.08 -2.27 -14.21
N GLN A 103 -8.13 -2.46 -15.01
CA GLN A 103 -8.27 -1.84 -16.32
C GLN A 103 -8.24 -0.31 -16.23
N ARG A 104 -9.02 0.28 -15.30
CA ARG A 104 -9.04 1.73 -15.10
C ARG A 104 -7.69 2.25 -14.59
N LEU A 105 -7.03 1.49 -13.71
CA LEU A 105 -5.69 1.84 -13.25
C LEU A 105 -4.67 1.81 -14.39
N GLN A 106 -4.69 0.79 -15.25
CA GLN A 106 -3.81 0.71 -16.42
C GLN A 106 -4.05 1.88 -17.39
N GLN A 107 -5.32 2.23 -17.65
CA GLN A 107 -5.66 3.44 -18.41
C GLN A 107 -5.04 4.68 -17.76
N ARG A 108 -5.19 4.82 -16.44
CA ARG A 108 -4.65 5.94 -15.68
C ARG A 108 -3.12 6.04 -15.74
N MET A 109 -2.42 4.90 -15.66
CA MET A 109 -0.95 4.80 -15.73
C MET A 109 -0.39 5.13 -17.11
N SER A 110 -1.18 4.97 -18.18
CA SER A 110 -0.77 5.27 -19.55
C SER A 110 -0.81 6.76 -19.91
N LEU A 111 -1.34 7.60 -19.03
CA LEU A 111 -1.46 9.05 -19.25
C LEU A 111 -0.16 9.76 -18.86
N HIS A 112 0.49 10.39 -19.83
CA HIS A 112 1.76 11.11 -19.60
C HIS A 112 1.69 12.60 -19.95
N HIS A 113 0.79 13.02 -20.84
CA HIS A 113 0.64 14.43 -21.18
C HIS A 113 -0.06 15.20 -20.03
N PRO A 114 0.42 16.38 -19.61
CA PRO A 114 -0.12 17.11 -18.46
C PRO A 114 -1.63 17.34 -18.49
N ASP A 115 -2.16 17.72 -19.67
CA ASP A 115 -3.60 17.90 -19.83
C ASP A 115 -4.36 16.58 -19.67
N ALA A 116 -3.87 15.50 -20.29
CA ALA A 116 -4.49 14.19 -20.19
C ALA A 116 -4.47 13.68 -18.74
N VAL A 117 -3.37 13.89 -18.00
CA VAL A 117 -3.29 13.57 -16.57
C VAL A 117 -4.30 14.38 -15.76
N THR A 118 -4.44 15.68 -16.04
CA THR A 118 -5.39 16.56 -15.35
C THR A 118 -6.84 16.13 -15.58
N HIS A 119 -7.20 15.74 -16.81
CA HIS A 119 -8.52 15.16 -17.12
C HIS A 119 -8.69 13.78 -16.47
N GLY A 120 -7.67 12.93 -16.56
CA GLY A 120 -7.65 11.59 -15.98
C GLY A 120 -7.84 11.60 -14.46
N ALA A 121 -7.32 12.60 -13.74
CA ALA A 121 -7.56 12.76 -12.31
C ALA A 121 -9.05 12.96 -11.96
N ARG A 122 -9.85 13.50 -12.89
CA ARG A 122 -11.31 13.66 -12.73
C ARG A 122 -12.09 12.45 -13.22
N ASP A 123 -11.70 11.91 -14.39
CA ASP A 123 -12.49 10.89 -15.10
C ASP A 123 -12.13 9.45 -14.66
N LEU A 124 -10.89 9.27 -14.21
CA LEU A 124 -10.28 8.01 -13.75
C LEU A 124 -9.63 8.19 -12.37
N PRO A 125 -10.38 8.65 -11.34
CA PRO A 125 -9.79 8.96 -10.04
C PRO A 125 -9.19 7.71 -9.39
N VAL A 126 -8.05 7.90 -8.73
CA VAL A 126 -7.39 6.86 -7.93
C VAL A 126 -7.39 7.24 -6.45
N ARG A 127 -7.16 6.24 -5.61
CA ARG A 127 -6.87 6.43 -4.18
C ARG A 127 -5.58 5.74 -3.80
N LEU A 128 -4.90 6.29 -2.81
CA LEU A 128 -3.76 5.66 -2.16
C LEU A 128 -4.20 4.89 -0.92
N MET A 129 -4.00 3.59 -0.92
CA MET A 129 -4.25 2.71 0.23
C MET A 129 -2.94 2.52 0.98
N LEU A 130 -2.78 3.21 2.11
CA LEU A 130 -1.58 3.19 2.93
C LEU A 130 -1.59 1.99 3.87
N PHE A 131 -0.44 1.32 4.03
CA PHE A 131 -0.36 0.09 4.84
C PHE A 131 0.93 -0.08 5.63
N ASP A 132 1.89 0.84 5.54
CA ASP A 132 3.06 0.88 6.40
C ASP A 132 3.64 2.31 6.51
N ILE A 133 4.39 2.55 7.57
CA ILE A 133 5.15 3.78 7.82
C ILE A 133 6.61 3.40 8.06
N LEU A 134 7.50 3.95 7.25
CA LEU A 134 8.91 3.59 7.17
C LEU A 134 9.83 4.63 7.83
N TYR A 135 9.31 5.85 7.99
CA TYR A 135 9.96 6.97 8.66
C TYR A 135 8.89 7.89 9.22
N LEU A 136 9.09 8.40 10.44
CA LEU A 136 8.28 9.47 11.05
C LEU A 136 9.16 10.30 11.99
N GLY A 137 9.80 11.35 11.47
CA GLY A 137 10.86 12.10 12.18
C GLY A 137 12.14 11.29 12.47
N GLU A 138 12.03 9.97 12.55
CA GLU A 138 13.10 8.98 12.67
C GLU A 138 12.73 7.67 11.95
N PRO A 139 13.69 6.78 11.66
CA PRO A 139 13.41 5.51 10.99
C PRO A 139 12.55 4.56 11.84
N THR A 140 11.44 4.08 11.28
CA THR A 140 10.55 3.11 11.94
C THR A 140 10.77 1.68 11.44
N VAL A 141 11.57 1.47 10.38
CA VAL A 141 11.75 0.16 9.72
C VAL A 141 12.25 -0.97 10.64
N GLN A 142 12.92 -0.64 11.74
CA GLN A 142 13.39 -1.64 12.72
C GLN A 142 12.32 -2.02 13.74
N LEU A 143 11.23 -1.24 13.85
CA LEU A 143 10.14 -1.52 14.76
C LEU A 143 9.34 -2.75 14.28
N PRO A 144 8.73 -3.52 15.20
CA PRO A 144 7.72 -4.52 14.87
C PRO A 144 6.60 -3.96 13.99
N TYR A 145 6.01 -4.78 13.13
CA TYR A 145 4.89 -4.37 12.27
C TYR A 145 3.75 -3.76 13.08
N THR A 146 3.40 -4.31 14.26
CA THR A 146 2.34 -3.74 15.11
C THR A 146 2.63 -2.30 15.51
N ALA A 147 3.85 -1.99 15.94
CA ALA A 147 4.23 -0.63 16.33
C ALA A 147 4.20 0.33 15.13
N ARG A 148 4.63 -0.11 13.94
CA ARG A 148 4.50 0.71 12.72
C ARG A 148 3.03 0.91 12.34
N ARG A 149 2.20 -0.11 12.53
CA ARG A 149 0.78 -0.07 12.23
C ARG A 149 0.03 0.91 13.15
N ASP A 150 0.28 0.83 14.46
CA ASP A 150 -0.28 1.76 15.45
C ASP A 150 0.11 3.21 15.11
N LEU A 151 1.40 3.45 14.80
CA LEU A 151 1.86 4.77 14.35
C LEU A 151 1.11 5.25 13.11
N LEU A 152 0.91 4.40 12.10
CA LEU A 152 0.20 4.75 10.87
C LEU A 152 -1.28 5.08 11.14
N ASP A 153 -1.94 4.29 11.99
CA ASP A 153 -3.35 4.47 12.34
C ASP A 153 -3.54 5.78 13.15
N ASP A 154 -2.63 6.09 14.08
CA ASP A 154 -2.64 7.31 14.90
C ASP A 154 -2.50 8.61 14.08
N LEU A 155 -1.91 8.54 12.88
CA LEU A 155 -1.81 9.70 11.98
C LEU A 155 -3.15 10.12 11.37
N GLY A 156 -4.16 9.25 11.36
CA GLY A 156 -5.49 9.61 10.85
C GLY A 156 -5.53 9.99 9.37
N LEU A 157 -4.71 9.35 8.52
CA LEU A 157 -4.50 9.72 7.10
C LEU A 157 -5.67 9.35 6.15
N ALA A 158 -6.90 9.36 6.64
CA ALA A 158 -8.09 9.13 5.82
C ALA A 158 -8.62 10.46 5.24
N GLY A 159 -8.77 10.52 3.91
CA GLY A 159 -9.24 11.72 3.22
C GLY A 159 -9.62 11.46 1.75
N PRO A 160 -9.85 12.52 0.95
CA PRO A 160 -10.32 12.39 -0.43
C PRO A 160 -9.43 11.50 -1.32
N GLY A 161 -8.10 11.60 -1.17
CA GLY A 161 -7.13 10.87 -2.00
C GLY A 161 -6.45 9.68 -1.34
N ALA A 162 -6.62 9.47 -0.03
CA ALA A 162 -5.90 8.46 0.72
C ALA A 162 -6.77 7.80 1.80
N ALA A 163 -6.46 6.56 2.14
CA ALA A 163 -7.06 5.84 3.25
C ALA A 163 -6.05 4.90 3.88
N VAL A 164 -6.28 4.55 5.14
CA VAL A 164 -5.55 3.50 5.87
C VAL A 164 -6.53 2.34 6.11
N PRO A 165 -6.56 1.31 5.25
CA PRO A 165 -7.45 0.16 5.42
C PRO A 165 -7.13 -0.61 6.70
N ALA A 166 -8.14 -1.20 7.31
CA ALA A 166 -7.96 -2.04 8.48
C ALA A 166 -6.92 -3.15 8.27
N ALA A 167 -6.17 -3.44 9.32
CA ALA A 167 -5.43 -4.68 9.48
C ALA A 167 -6.19 -5.53 10.51
N TRP A 168 -6.40 -6.81 10.21
CA TRP A 168 -7.15 -7.74 11.05
C TRP A 168 -6.19 -8.71 11.73
N PRO A 169 -5.89 -8.55 13.03
CA PRO A 169 -5.05 -9.50 13.77
C PRO A 169 -5.77 -10.84 13.95
N SER A 170 -5.09 -11.95 13.70
CA SER A 170 -5.56 -13.30 14.06
C SER A 170 -6.94 -13.70 13.48
N MET A 171 -7.35 -13.12 12.36
CA MET A 171 -8.67 -13.34 11.72
C MET A 171 -8.49 -13.62 10.22
N ALA A 172 -7.76 -14.69 9.87
CA ALA A 172 -7.47 -14.98 8.46
C ALA A 172 -8.73 -15.32 7.68
N ALA A 173 -9.63 -16.10 8.29
CA ALA A 173 -10.85 -16.57 7.64
C ALA A 173 -11.79 -15.40 7.30
N GLU A 174 -12.03 -14.51 8.26
CA GLU A 174 -12.87 -13.33 8.09
C GLU A 174 -12.26 -12.35 7.09
N ALA A 175 -10.94 -12.11 7.15
CA ALA A 175 -10.25 -11.25 6.20
C ALA A 175 -10.31 -11.82 4.76
N LEU A 176 -10.20 -13.13 4.60
CA LEU A 176 -10.35 -13.80 3.31
C LEU A 176 -11.80 -13.74 2.81
N GLU A 177 -12.79 -14.03 3.66
CA GLU A 177 -14.21 -13.96 3.31
C GLU A 177 -14.62 -12.54 2.87
N GLN A 178 -14.21 -11.53 3.64
CA GLN A 178 -14.42 -10.13 3.30
C GLN A 178 -13.73 -9.78 1.97
N SER A 179 -12.50 -10.26 1.77
CA SER A 179 -11.77 -10.05 0.52
C SER A 179 -12.49 -10.65 -0.70
N VAL A 180 -13.10 -11.83 -0.56
CA VAL A 180 -13.97 -12.41 -1.61
C VAL A 180 -15.20 -11.55 -1.84
N SER A 181 -15.91 -11.17 -0.78
CA SER A 181 -17.15 -10.39 -0.87
C SER A 181 -16.94 -9.01 -1.53
N GLU A 182 -15.77 -8.40 -1.32
CA GLU A 182 -15.42 -7.11 -1.90
C GLU A 182 -14.73 -7.21 -3.28
N GLY A 183 -14.49 -8.43 -3.77
CA GLY A 183 -13.86 -8.68 -5.07
C GLY A 183 -12.37 -8.32 -5.13
N TYR A 184 -11.66 -8.39 -4.00
CA TYR A 184 -10.21 -8.18 -3.94
C TYR A 184 -9.43 -9.45 -4.36
N GLU A 185 -8.12 -9.32 -4.62
CA GLU A 185 -7.27 -10.44 -5.08
C GLU A 185 -7.09 -11.53 -4.01
N GLY A 186 -7.19 -11.13 -2.75
CA GLY A 186 -6.83 -11.95 -1.59
C GLY A 186 -6.43 -11.09 -0.41
N VAL A 187 -5.52 -11.60 0.40
CA VAL A 187 -4.97 -10.93 1.57
C VAL A 187 -3.44 -11.02 1.62
N VAL A 188 -2.82 -10.13 2.36
CA VAL A 188 -1.42 -10.20 2.75
C VAL A 188 -1.36 -10.48 4.25
N ALA A 189 -0.81 -11.63 4.63
CA ALA A 189 -0.48 -11.91 6.01
C ALA A 189 0.87 -11.27 6.34
N LYS A 190 0.92 -10.42 7.35
CA LYS A 190 2.13 -9.74 7.85
C LYS A 190 2.42 -10.20 9.29
N ARG A 191 3.61 -10.74 9.53
CA ARG A 191 4.03 -11.20 10.86
C ARG A 191 4.12 -10.01 11.81
N LEU A 192 3.39 -10.08 12.93
CA LEU A 192 3.21 -8.97 13.88
C LEU A 192 4.54 -8.40 14.41
N THR A 193 5.51 -9.28 14.64
CA THR A 193 6.82 -8.92 15.21
C THR A 193 7.88 -8.55 14.15
N SER A 194 7.55 -8.63 12.86
CA SER A 194 8.55 -8.46 11.80
C SER A 194 8.99 -7.00 11.61
N PRO A 195 10.30 -6.74 11.45
CA PRO A 195 10.77 -5.46 10.95
C PRO A 195 10.39 -5.29 9.48
N TYR A 196 10.45 -4.07 8.99
CA TYR A 196 10.42 -3.82 7.55
C TYR A 196 11.80 -4.09 6.96
N LEU A 197 11.86 -4.84 5.85
CA LEU A 197 13.11 -5.21 5.19
C LEU A 197 13.19 -4.54 3.80
N PRO A 198 13.72 -3.31 3.69
CA PRO A 198 13.75 -2.58 2.43
C PRO A 198 14.38 -3.38 1.29
N GLY A 199 13.67 -3.46 0.16
CA GLY A 199 14.11 -4.16 -1.05
C GLY A 199 14.23 -5.68 -0.95
N ARG A 200 13.88 -6.30 0.19
CA ARG A 200 13.97 -7.75 0.37
C ARG A 200 12.63 -8.44 0.23
N ARG A 201 12.66 -9.65 -0.33
CA ARG A 201 11.54 -10.59 -0.25
C ARG A 201 11.63 -11.42 1.02
N SER A 202 10.57 -11.44 1.84
CA SER A 202 10.55 -12.19 3.09
C SER A 202 9.27 -13.03 3.25
N ARG A 203 9.37 -14.11 4.04
CA ARG A 203 8.23 -14.92 4.50
C ARG A 203 7.43 -14.26 5.62
N ASP A 204 7.93 -13.15 6.16
CA ASP A 204 7.19 -12.33 7.12
C ASP A 204 5.96 -11.70 6.48
N TRP A 205 5.99 -11.49 5.16
CA TRP A 205 4.84 -11.04 4.38
C TRP A 205 4.46 -12.13 3.38
N ILE A 206 3.23 -12.62 3.43
CA ILE A 206 2.73 -13.70 2.58
C ILE A 206 1.51 -13.20 1.82
N LYS A 207 1.60 -13.15 0.50
CA LYS A 207 0.47 -12.94 -0.41
C LYS A 207 -0.32 -14.24 -0.53
N ILE A 208 -1.56 -14.21 -0.07
CA ILE A 208 -2.51 -15.31 -0.12
C ILE A 208 -3.58 -14.89 -1.11
N LYS A 209 -3.56 -15.48 -2.30
CA LYS A 209 -4.55 -15.19 -3.35
C LYS A 209 -5.73 -16.14 -3.22
N HIS A 210 -6.91 -15.68 -3.63
CA HIS A 210 -8.03 -16.58 -3.83
C HIS A 210 -7.67 -17.63 -4.88
N LEU A 211 -8.07 -18.88 -4.64
CA LEU A 211 -7.98 -19.91 -5.68
C LEU A 211 -8.97 -19.51 -6.78
N ASN A 212 -8.49 -19.37 -8.01
CA ASN A 212 -9.37 -19.17 -9.16
C ASN A 212 -10.38 -20.32 -9.19
N GLN A 213 -11.68 -20.01 -9.12
CA GLN A 213 -12.73 -21.03 -9.25
C GLN A 213 -12.67 -21.75 -10.61
N ASP A 214 -12.01 -21.15 -11.61
CA ASP A 214 -11.73 -21.75 -12.93
C ASP A 214 -10.58 -22.78 -12.95
N GLN A 215 -9.92 -23.04 -11.81
CA GLN A 215 -8.87 -24.07 -11.67
C GLN A 215 -9.11 -25.00 -10.49
N ALA A 216 -10.37 -25.26 -10.13
CA ALA A 216 -10.66 -26.50 -9.40
C ALA A 216 -10.30 -27.68 -10.32
N PRO A 217 -9.45 -28.63 -9.92
CA PRO A 217 -9.31 -29.86 -10.69
C PRO A 217 -10.71 -30.46 -10.77
N GLN A 218 -11.24 -30.60 -11.99
CA GLN A 218 -12.40 -31.45 -12.21
C GLN A 218 -12.00 -32.81 -11.68
N HIS A 219 -12.52 -33.19 -10.51
CA HIS A 219 -12.41 -34.54 -10.03
C HIS A 219 -13.02 -35.42 -11.11
N GLY A 220 -12.14 -36.09 -11.86
CA GLY A 220 -12.51 -36.99 -12.92
C GLY A 220 -13.56 -37.94 -12.39
N GLN A 221 -14.70 -37.97 -13.08
CA GLN A 221 -15.76 -38.93 -12.83
C GLN A 221 -15.15 -40.31 -12.69
N VAL A 222 -15.35 -40.92 -11.53
CA VAL A 222 -15.17 -42.36 -11.37
C VAL A 222 -16.27 -42.98 -12.22
N ASN A 223 -15.92 -43.48 -13.40
CA ASN A 223 -16.84 -44.29 -14.19
C ASN A 223 -17.06 -45.62 -13.44
N PRO A 224 -18.30 -45.98 -13.08
CA PRO A 224 -18.59 -47.31 -12.61
C PRO A 224 -18.79 -48.27 -13.80
N ALA A 225 -18.22 -49.47 -13.61
CA ALA A 225 -18.29 -50.71 -14.40
C ALA A 225 -17.57 -50.75 -15.76
#